data_AF-A0A4C2E6F4-F1
#
_entry.id   AF-A0A4C2E6F4-F1
#
_cell.length_a   1.000
_cell.length_b   1.000
_cell.length_c   1.000
_cell.angle_alpha   90.00
_cell.angle_beta   90.00
_cell.angle_gamma   90.00
#
_symmetry.space_group_name_H-M   'P 1'
#
loop_
_entity.id
_entity.type
_entity.pdbx_description
1 polymer ?
#
loop_
_entity_poly.entity_id
_entity_poly.type
_entity_poly.pdbx_seq_one_letter_code
_entity_poly.pdbx_strand_id
1 'polypeptide(L)'
;MVEQALEFLENHDGVRGNNEEDNTNTGDSTIGRVPEQDDEEEFDVFRNVGQGLVGHYREIMVQYWQELINEIESTNEPDSQHTDDFKSHSLPLARIKKVMKTDEDVRMISAEAPILFAKACEIFITELTMRAWCVSEENKRRTLQKADIAEALQKSDMFDFLIDIVPRHLQ
;
A
#
# COMPACT_ATOMS: atom_id res chain seq x y z
N MET A 1 3.24 4.97 1.25
CA MET A 1 2.96 3.56 1.58
C MET A 1 3.45 3.20 2.99
N VAL A 2 4.76 3.20 3.30
CA VAL A 2 5.26 2.92 4.67
C VAL A 2 4.86 4.01 5.67
N GLU A 3 4.96 5.29 5.30
CA GLU A 3 4.52 6.40 6.16
C GLU A 3 3.01 6.41 6.38
N GLN A 4 2.22 6.09 5.35
CA GLN A 4 0.75 6.01 5.44
C GLN A 4 0.26 4.83 6.30
N ALA A 5 0.96 3.69 6.27
CA ALA A 5 0.66 2.56 7.14
C ALA A 5 1.07 2.82 8.61
N LEU A 6 2.09 3.66 8.84
CA LEU A 6 2.51 4.08 10.18
C LEU A 6 1.54 5.11 10.79
N GLU A 7 1.04 6.07 10.01
CA GLU A 7 0.03 7.06 10.47
C GLU A 7 -1.31 6.39 10.86
N PHE A 8 -1.69 5.30 10.20
CA PHE A 8 -2.90 4.54 10.56
C PHE A 8 -2.79 3.87 11.95
N LEU A 9 -1.57 3.47 12.35
CA LEU A 9 -1.33 2.80 13.63
C LEU A 9 -1.16 3.80 14.80
N GLU A 10 -0.67 5.00 14.55
CA GLU A 10 -0.53 6.04 15.60
C GLU A 10 -1.88 6.64 16.03
N ASN A 11 -2.90 6.62 15.17
CA ASN A 11 -4.18 7.30 15.42
C ASN A 11 -5.22 6.46 16.19
N HIS A 12 -4.93 5.18 16.51
CA HIS A 12 -5.94 4.28 17.10
C HIS A 12 -5.77 3.99 18.61
N ASP A 13 -4.78 4.59 19.28
CA ASP A 13 -4.61 4.51 20.74
C ASP A 13 -5.16 5.76 21.43
N GLY A 14 -6.49 5.83 21.60
CA GLY A 14 -7.03 6.73 22.62
C GLY A 14 -8.48 7.14 22.50
N VAL A 15 -9.42 6.29 22.95
CA VAL A 15 -10.65 6.81 23.58
C VAL A 15 -11.01 5.93 24.78
N ARG A 16 -10.61 6.39 25.98
CA ARG A 16 -11.12 5.94 27.27
C ARG A 16 -11.87 7.12 27.91
N GLY A 17 -13.16 6.95 28.19
CA GLY A 17 -13.85 7.68 29.26
C GLY A 17 -14.88 8.73 28.84
N ASN A 18 -16.14 8.34 29.06
CA ASN A 18 -17.26 9.06 29.71
C ASN A 18 -17.62 10.49 29.27
N ASN A 19 -18.90 10.72 28.98
CA ASN A 19 -19.81 11.35 29.95
C ASN A 19 -21.28 11.31 29.50
N GLU A 20 -22.14 11.29 30.51
CA GLU A 20 -23.60 11.32 30.49
C GLU A 20 -24.15 12.55 29.76
N GLU A 21 -25.20 12.37 28.95
CA GLU A 21 -26.09 13.46 28.56
C GLU A 21 -27.53 13.11 28.91
N ASP A 22 -28.02 13.82 29.93
CA ASP A 22 -29.43 13.99 30.29
C ASP A 22 -30.07 14.90 29.23
N ASN A 23 -31.09 14.41 28.55
CA ASN A 23 -31.76 15.13 27.47
C ASN A 23 -33.16 15.53 27.94
N THR A 24 -33.44 16.84 28.03
CA THR A 24 -34.72 17.39 27.54
C THR A 24 -34.65 18.90 27.25
N ASN A 25 -34.85 19.20 25.96
CA ASN A 25 -35.79 20.19 25.42
C ASN A 25 -35.43 21.70 25.52
N THR A 26 -35.43 22.38 24.36
CA THR A 26 -36.44 23.38 23.94
C THR A 26 -35.89 24.33 22.86
N GLY A 27 -36.51 24.33 21.68
CA GLY A 27 -36.88 25.58 20.97
C GLY A 27 -35.90 26.26 20.00
N ASP A 28 -36.42 26.38 18.77
CA ASP A 28 -36.49 27.60 17.96
C ASP A 28 -35.50 27.80 16.77
N SER A 29 -36.09 28.32 15.70
CA SER A 29 -35.63 28.37 14.31
C SER A 29 -34.75 29.60 14.05
N THR A 30 -33.63 29.45 13.35
CA THR A 30 -33.08 30.53 12.51
C THR A 30 -32.21 29.95 11.38
N ILE A 31 -32.45 30.45 10.17
CA ILE A 31 -31.75 30.15 8.92
C ILE A 31 -30.25 30.51 9.06
N GLY A 32 -29.39 29.50 9.05
CA GLY A 32 -27.94 29.63 8.91
C GLY A 32 -27.50 28.97 7.61
N ARG A 33 -26.97 29.77 6.69
CA ARG A 33 -26.28 29.35 5.45
C ARG A 33 -25.29 28.22 5.79
N VAL A 34 -25.49 27.03 5.25
CA VAL A 34 -24.48 25.96 5.32
C VAL A 34 -23.26 26.48 4.55
N PRO A 35 -22.09 26.68 5.19
CA PRO A 35 -20.86 26.98 4.48
C PRO A 35 -20.52 25.78 3.61
N GLU A 36 -19.87 26.08 2.49
CA GLU A 36 -19.41 25.16 1.45
C GLU A 36 -18.98 23.81 2.04
N GLN A 37 -19.51 22.73 1.44
CA GLN A 37 -18.95 21.40 1.64
C GLN A 37 -17.48 21.52 1.28
N ASP A 38 -16.62 21.51 2.30
CA ASP A 38 -15.27 21.01 2.13
C ASP A 38 -15.48 19.60 1.56
N ASP A 39 -15.29 19.47 0.25
CA ASP A 39 -15.05 18.19 -0.38
C ASP A 39 -13.78 17.66 0.31
N GLU A 40 -13.95 16.98 1.46
CA GLU A 40 -12.95 16.07 1.98
C GLU A 40 -12.70 15.11 0.82
N GLU A 41 -11.64 15.35 0.04
CA GLU A 41 -11.16 14.42 -0.96
C GLU A 41 -10.97 13.11 -0.20
N GLU A 42 -11.97 12.23 -0.30
CA GLU A 42 -11.92 10.88 0.24
C GLU A 42 -10.65 10.28 -0.34
N PHE A 43 -9.62 10.19 0.50
CA PHE A 43 -8.30 9.78 0.08
C PHE A 43 -8.44 8.31 -0.32
N ASP A 44 -8.66 8.07 -1.61
CA ASP A 44 -8.82 6.74 -2.14
C ASP A 44 -7.50 5.99 -1.94
N VAL A 45 -7.43 5.24 -0.84
CA VAL A 45 -6.28 4.42 -0.43
C VAL A 45 -5.88 3.45 -1.55
N PHE A 46 -6.82 3.08 -2.42
CA PHE A 46 -6.64 2.15 -3.53
C PHE A 46 -6.42 2.82 -4.88
N ARG A 47 -6.33 4.16 -4.93
CA ARG A 47 -6.09 4.91 -6.18
C ARG A 47 -4.93 4.35 -6.99
N ASN A 48 -3.84 3.98 -6.32
CA ASN A 48 -2.62 3.50 -6.97
C ASN A 48 -2.76 2.09 -7.58
N VAL A 49 -3.65 1.25 -7.03
CA VAL A 49 -3.84 -0.15 -7.46
C VAL A 49 -4.21 -0.22 -8.94
N GLY A 50 -5.16 0.64 -9.37
CA GLY A 50 -5.62 0.67 -10.75
C GLY A 50 -4.87 1.62 -11.68
N GLN A 51 -4.01 2.49 -11.14
CA GLN A 51 -3.40 3.57 -11.92
C GLN A 51 -2.53 3.03 -13.05
N GLY A 52 -2.73 3.55 -14.27
CA GLY A 52 -1.95 3.13 -15.44
C GLY A 52 -2.35 1.78 -16.04
N LEU A 53 -3.31 1.07 -15.45
CA LEU A 53 -3.82 -0.21 -15.94
C LEU A 53 -5.21 -0.03 -16.56
N VAL A 54 -5.51 -0.83 -17.59
CA VAL A 54 -6.79 -0.78 -18.30
C VAL A 54 -7.36 -2.18 -18.55
N GLY A 55 -8.68 -2.25 -18.69
CA GLY A 55 -9.41 -3.49 -19.00
C GLY A 55 -9.09 -4.63 -18.01
N HIS A 56 -8.89 -5.82 -18.56
CA HIS A 56 -8.65 -7.04 -17.77
C HIS A 56 -7.45 -6.94 -16.82
N TYR A 57 -6.38 -6.23 -17.20
CA TYR A 57 -5.21 -6.08 -16.32
C TYR A 57 -5.49 -5.25 -15.07
N ARG A 58 -6.39 -4.26 -15.17
CA ARG A 58 -6.86 -3.51 -14.00
C ARG A 58 -7.69 -4.41 -13.08
N GLU A 59 -8.59 -5.22 -13.66
CA GLU A 59 -9.43 -6.15 -12.89
C GLU A 59 -8.57 -7.18 -12.13
N ILE A 60 -7.58 -7.80 -12.80
CA ILE A 60 -6.64 -8.72 -12.16
C ILE A 60 -5.93 -8.05 -10.99
N MET A 61 -5.41 -6.83 -11.19
CA MET A 61 -4.66 -6.13 -10.14
C MET A 61 -5.55 -5.79 -8.94
N VAL A 62 -6.79 -5.36 -9.17
CA VAL A 62 -7.76 -5.10 -8.10
C VAL A 62 -8.10 -6.40 -7.36
N GLN A 63 -8.31 -7.51 -8.07
CA GLN A 63 -8.55 -8.82 -7.46
C GLN A 63 -7.38 -9.27 -6.59
N TYR A 64 -6.15 -9.16 -7.09
CA TYR A 64 -4.95 -9.50 -6.34
C TYR A 64 -4.87 -8.72 -5.03
N TRP A 65 -5.10 -7.41 -5.07
CA TRP A 65 -5.09 -6.57 -3.86
C TRP A 65 -6.23 -6.90 -2.90
N GLN A 66 -7.43 -7.20 -3.39
CA GLN A 66 -8.54 -7.64 -2.55
C GLN A 66 -8.24 -8.96 -1.84
N GLU A 67 -7.73 -9.96 -2.57
CA GLU A 67 -7.33 -11.25 -2.00
C GLU A 67 -6.22 -11.09 -0.95
N LEU A 68 -5.21 -10.26 -1.24
CA LEU A 68 -4.12 -9.95 -0.33
C LEU A 68 -4.61 -9.28 0.97
N ILE A 69 -5.55 -8.34 0.89
CA ILE A 69 -6.11 -7.68 2.07
C ILE A 69 -6.89 -8.69 2.92
N ASN A 70 -7.74 -9.49 2.28
CA ASN A 70 -8.49 -10.54 2.97
C ASN A 70 -7.54 -11.55 3.66
N GLU A 71 -6.43 -11.91 3.01
CA GLU A 71 -5.39 -12.76 3.61
C GLU A 71 -4.83 -12.12 4.89
N ILE A 72 -4.36 -10.87 4.81
CA ILE A 72 -3.76 -10.13 5.92
C ILE A 72 -4.75 -9.94 7.09
N GLU A 73 -6.01 -9.62 6.79
CA GLU A 73 -7.05 -9.47 7.80
C GLU A 73 -7.35 -10.81 8.48
N SER A 74 -7.40 -11.90 7.72
CA SER A 74 -7.66 -13.24 8.24
C SER A 74 -6.55 -13.77 9.14
N THR A 75 -5.31 -13.30 8.98
CA THR A 75 -4.16 -13.70 9.82
C THR A 75 -4.36 -13.35 11.29
N ASN A 76 -5.20 -12.36 11.60
CA ASN A 76 -5.48 -11.94 12.98
C ASN A 76 -6.54 -12.80 13.68
N GLU A 77 -7.18 -13.75 12.98
CA GLU A 77 -8.18 -14.62 13.58
C GLU A 77 -7.57 -15.86 14.28
N PRO A 78 -8.02 -16.19 15.50
CA PRO A 78 -7.40 -17.21 16.36
C PRO A 78 -7.45 -18.65 15.83
N ASP A 79 -8.22 -18.95 14.77
CA ASP A 79 -8.32 -20.26 14.12
C ASP A 79 -8.03 -20.21 12.60
N SER A 80 -7.39 -19.13 12.12
CA SER A 80 -7.07 -18.99 10.70
C SER A 80 -6.07 -20.06 10.24
N GLN A 81 -6.32 -20.66 9.07
CA GLN A 81 -5.31 -21.49 8.39
C GLN A 81 -4.11 -20.66 7.90
N HIS A 82 -4.27 -19.34 7.84
CA HIS A 82 -3.22 -18.36 7.55
C HIS A 82 -2.57 -17.90 8.84
N THR A 83 -2.05 -18.83 9.64
CA THR A 83 -1.09 -18.46 10.68
C THR A 83 0.19 -18.03 9.97
N ASP A 84 0.38 -16.73 9.73
CA ASP A 84 1.70 -16.22 9.40
C ASP A 84 2.55 -16.45 10.65
N ASP A 85 3.25 -17.57 10.66
CA ASP A 85 4.48 -17.68 11.40
C ASP A 85 5.37 -16.57 10.81
N PHE A 86 5.37 -15.38 11.42
CA PHE A 86 6.29 -14.24 11.19
C PHE A 86 7.79 -14.64 11.34
N LYS A 87 8.09 -15.92 11.21
CA LYS A 87 9.36 -16.61 11.19
C LYS A 87 9.74 -17.05 9.78
N SER A 88 8.79 -17.27 8.87
CA SER A 88 9.03 -17.76 7.51
C SER A 88 8.78 -16.69 6.44
N HIS A 89 9.68 -15.72 6.35
CA HIS A 89 9.64 -14.70 5.30
C HIS A 89 10.33 -15.19 4.02
N SER A 90 9.77 -14.86 2.86
CA SER A 90 10.39 -15.08 1.55
C SER A 90 11.74 -14.35 1.41
N LEU A 91 11.88 -13.20 2.09
CA LEU A 91 13.07 -12.37 2.10
C LEU A 91 13.80 -12.41 3.45
N PRO A 92 15.15 -12.52 3.46
CA PRO A 92 15.91 -12.59 4.70
C PRO A 92 15.95 -11.23 5.43
N LEU A 93 15.36 -11.17 6.63
CA LEU A 93 15.28 -9.95 7.46
C LEU A 93 16.64 -9.28 7.70
N ALA A 94 17.71 -10.07 7.88
CA ALA A 94 19.06 -9.53 8.07
C ALA A 94 19.55 -8.74 6.84
N ARG A 95 19.15 -9.11 5.62
CA ARG A 95 19.50 -8.37 4.40
C ARG A 95 18.68 -7.11 4.27
N ILE A 96 17.38 -7.16 4.60
CA ILE A 96 16.51 -5.99 4.64
C ILE A 96 17.08 -4.96 5.62
N LYS A 97 17.38 -5.38 6.86
CA LYS A 97 18.01 -4.52 7.87
C LYS A 97 19.34 -3.93 7.40
N LYS A 98 20.14 -4.70 6.64
CA LYS A 98 21.40 -4.22 6.07
C LYS A 98 21.19 -3.13 5.02
N VAL A 99 20.17 -3.27 4.16
CA VAL A 99 19.79 -2.23 3.18
C VAL A 99 19.29 -0.98 3.90
N MET A 100 18.42 -1.10 4.91
CA MET A 100 17.96 0.05 5.70
C MET A 100 19.12 0.81 6.38
N LYS A 101 20.22 0.11 6.70
CA LYS A 101 21.42 0.67 7.33
C LYS A 101 22.46 1.22 6.34
N THR A 102 22.18 1.24 5.04
CA THR A 102 23.07 1.93 4.09
C THR A 102 22.96 3.43 4.20
N ASP A 103 21.86 3.93 4.74
CA ASP A 103 21.71 5.32 5.16
C ASP A 103 22.44 5.54 6.50
N GLU A 104 23.41 6.46 6.49
CA GLU A 104 24.27 6.76 7.64
C GLU A 104 23.50 7.38 8.83
N ASP A 105 22.36 8.03 8.55
CA ASP A 105 21.55 8.69 9.59
C ASP A 105 20.66 7.69 10.35
N VAL A 106 20.50 6.47 9.84
CA VAL A 106 19.68 5.42 10.47
C VAL A 106 20.44 4.76 11.62
N ARG A 107 20.12 5.15 12.86
CA ARG A 107 20.79 4.63 14.08
C ARG A 107 20.18 3.37 14.68
N MET A 108 18.87 3.31 14.86
CA MET A 108 18.19 2.12 15.38
C MET A 108 17.05 1.74 14.44
N ILE A 109 16.73 0.44 14.41
CA ILE A 109 15.65 -0.11 13.59
C ILE A 109 14.85 -1.04 14.50
N SER A 110 13.54 -0.78 14.63
CA SER A 110 12.61 -1.65 15.35
C SER A 110 12.63 -3.06 14.77
N ALA A 111 12.34 -4.07 15.59
CA ALA A 111 12.25 -5.45 15.12
C ALA A 111 11.10 -5.65 14.11
N GLU A 112 10.05 -4.83 14.20
CA GLU A 112 8.86 -4.88 13.34
C GLU A 112 9.12 -4.33 11.93
N ALA A 113 9.98 -3.31 11.79
CA ALA A 113 10.19 -2.65 10.50
C ALA A 113 10.74 -3.61 9.42
N PRO A 114 11.76 -4.46 9.66
CA PRO A 114 12.18 -5.46 8.68
C PRO A 114 11.11 -6.49 8.32
N ILE A 115 10.20 -6.82 9.24
CA ILE A 115 9.08 -7.75 9.02
C ILE A 115 8.09 -7.12 8.03
N LEU A 116 7.68 -5.87 8.29
CA LEU A 116 6.81 -5.12 7.40
C LEU A 116 7.43 -4.92 6.01
N PHE A 117 8.72 -4.58 5.95
CA PHE A 117 9.43 -4.47 4.68
C PHE A 117 9.52 -5.79 3.93
N ALA A 118 9.61 -6.93 4.62
CA ALA A 118 9.63 -8.23 3.95
C ALA A 118 8.33 -8.47 3.17
N LYS A 119 7.17 -8.28 3.81
CA LYS A 119 5.86 -8.41 3.15
C LYS A 119 5.65 -7.31 2.10
N ALA A 120 5.98 -6.06 2.41
CA ALA A 120 5.85 -4.95 1.47
C ALA A 120 6.69 -5.15 0.20
N CYS A 121 7.93 -5.65 0.33
CA CYS A 121 8.78 -5.98 -0.81
C CYS A 121 8.22 -7.16 -1.63
N GLU A 122 7.62 -8.16 -0.98
CA GLU A 122 6.95 -9.26 -1.68
C GLU A 122 5.78 -8.78 -2.54
N ILE A 123 4.93 -7.93 -1.97
CA ILE A 123 3.80 -7.30 -2.66
C ILE A 123 4.31 -6.42 -3.81
N PHE A 124 5.30 -5.56 -3.53
CA PHE A 124 5.89 -4.66 -4.52
C PHE A 124 6.50 -5.42 -5.71
N ILE A 125 7.27 -6.48 -5.45
CA ILE A 125 7.87 -7.30 -6.52
C ILE A 125 6.79 -7.97 -7.35
N THR A 126 5.76 -8.54 -6.70
CA THR A 126 4.65 -9.22 -7.37
C THR A 126 3.88 -8.26 -8.27
N GLU A 127 3.44 -7.12 -7.72
CA GLU A 127 2.73 -6.09 -8.47
C GLU A 127 3.55 -5.56 -9.64
N LEU A 128 4.80 -5.15 -9.41
CA LEU A 128 5.65 -4.63 -10.48
C LEU A 128 5.86 -5.67 -11.58
N THR A 129 6.00 -6.94 -11.21
CA THR A 129 6.12 -8.06 -12.15
C THR A 129 4.84 -8.24 -12.96
N MET A 130 3.65 -8.17 -12.34
CA MET A 130 2.36 -8.25 -13.05
C MET A 130 2.17 -7.06 -14.02
N ARG A 131 2.52 -5.85 -13.60
CA ARG A 131 2.48 -4.64 -14.45
C ARG A 131 3.45 -4.75 -15.64
N ALA A 132 4.66 -5.23 -15.42
CA ALA A 132 5.63 -5.47 -16.50
C ALA A 132 5.16 -6.61 -17.41
N TRP A 133 4.51 -7.65 -16.87
CA TRP A 133 3.98 -8.75 -17.66
C TRP A 133 2.89 -8.28 -18.64
N CYS A 134 2.01 -7.37 -18.22
CA CYS A 134 1.05 -6.70 -19.10
C CYS A 134 1.74 -6.11 -20.34
N VAL A 135 2.85 -5.39 -20.17
CA VAL A 135 3.63 -4.81 -21.28
C VAL A 135 4.25 -5.89 -22.17
N SER A 136 4.76 -6.98 -21.59
CA SER A 136 5.29 -8.10 -22.37
C SER A 136 4.20 -8.73 -23.24
N GLU A 137 3.01 -8.93 -22.69
CA GLU A 137 1.87 -9.51 -23.41
C GLU A 137 1.30 -8.58 -24.48
N GLU A 138 1.21 -7.28 -24.22
CA GLU A 138 0.85 -6.26 -25.22
C GLU A 138 1.80 -6.33 -26.44
N ASN A 139 3.08 -6.62 -26.18
CA ASN A 139 4.12 -6.84 -27.19
C ASN A 139 4.16 -8.27 -27.75
N LYS A 140 3.17 -9.13 -27.44
CA LYS A 140 3.06 -10.53 -27.88
C LYS A 140 4.26 -11.40 -27.49
N ARG A 141 4.93 -11.07 -26.38
CA ARG A 141 6.07 -11.81 -25.84
C ARG A 141 5.67 -12.59 -24.60
N ARG A 142 6.30 -13.76 -24.44
CA ARG A 142 6.20 -14.62 -23.25
C ARG A 142 7.46 -14.62 -22.40
N THR A 143 8.38 -13.70 -22.67
CA THR A 143 9.64 -13.53 -21.95
C THR A 143 9.70 -12.10 -21.49
N LEU A 144 9.70 -11.91 -20.18
CA LEU A 144 9.81 -10.61 -19.53
C LEU A 144 11.21 -10.04 -19.76
N GLN A 145 11.28 -8.75 -20.10
CA GLN A 145 12.50 -8.02 -20.39
C GLN A 145 12.61 -6.77 -19.53
N LYS A 146 13.84 -6.23 -19.40
CA LYS A 146 14.07 -4.97 -18.70
C LYS A 146 13.25 -3.81 -19.29
N ALA A 147 13.03 -3.82 -20.61
CA ALA A 147 12.20 -2.81 -21.29
C ALA A 147 10.74 -2.82 -20.80
N ASP A 148 10.19 -3.99 -20.47
CA ASP A 148 8.82 -4.11 -19.94
C ASP A 148 8.67 -3.42 -18.59
N ILE A 149 9.67 -3.61 -17.72
CA ILE A 149 9.72 -2.96 -16.41
C ILE A 149 9.83 -1.44 -16.62
N ALA A 150 10.75 -0.98 -17.47
CA ALA A 150 10.95 0.44 -17.74
C ALA A 150 9.68 1.12 -18.27
N GLU A 151 8.91 0.45 -19.12
CA GLU A 151 7.63 0.95 -19.63
C GLU A 151 6.53 0.90 -18.56
N ALA A 152 6.43 -0.17 -17.77
CA ALA A 152 5.45 -0.30 -16.70
C ALA A 152 5.60 0.80 -15.63
N LEU A 153 6.84 1.13 -15.26
CA LEU A 153 7.13 2.21 -14.30
C LEU A 153 6.62 3.58 -14.78
N GLN A 154 6.51 3.81 -16.10
CA GLN A 154 6.01 5.08 -16.65
C GLN A 154 4.48 5.19 -16.63
N LYS A 155 3.75 4.09 -16.33
CA LYS A 155 2.28 4.08 -16.32
C LYS A 155 1.68 4.64 -15.01
N SER A 156 2.46 4.81 -13.94
CA SER A 156 2.00 5.33 -12.64
C SER A 156 3.09 6.16 -11.95
N ASP A 157 2.71 7.31 -11.41
CA ASP A 157 3.59 8.22 -10.65
C ASP A 157 4.05 7.62 -9.30
N MET A 158 3.37 6.58 -8.80
CA MET A 158 3.79 5.81 -7.62
C MET A 158 5.21 5.26 -7.77
N PHE A 159 5.68 5.05 -9.00
CA PHE A 159 7.00 4.50 -9.30
C PHE A 159 8.08 5.55 -9.58
N ASP A 160 7.81 6.84 -9.41
CA ASP A 160 8.78 7.92 -9.72
C ASP A 160 10.07 7.83 -8.89
N PHE A 161 10.03 7.17 -7.72
CA PHE A 161 11.23 6.89 -6.92
C PHE A 161 12.27 5.99 -7.63
N LEU A 162 11.91 5.36 -8.75
CA LEU A 162 12.77 4.48 -9.54
C LEU A 162 13.36 5.12 -10.80
N ILE A 163 13.08 6.40 -11.07
CA ILE A 163 13.54 7.09 -12.29
C ILE A 163 15.07 7.01 -12.47
N ASP A 164 15.81 7.18 -11.38
CA ASP A 164 17.28 7.16 -11.41
C ASP A 164 17.88 5.75 -11.42
N ILE A 165 17.06 4.72 -11.16
CA ILE A 165 17.47 3.31 -11.11
C ILE A 165 17.21 2.62 -12.46
N VAL A 166 16.09 2.94 -13.10
CA VAL A 166 15.68 2.37 -14.39
C VAL A 166 15.53 3.50 -15.41
N PRO A 167 16.56 3.72 -16.26
CA PRO A 167 16.50 4.77 -17.27
C PRO A 167 15.33 4.55 -18.23
N ARG A 168 14.53 5.60 -18.46
CA ARG A 168 13.38 5.58 -19.40
C ARG A 168 13.77 5.32 -20.86
N HIS A 169 15.05 5.46 -21.19
CA HIS A 169 15.61 5.16 -22.51
C HIS A 169 16.77 4.17 -22.34
N LEU A 170 16.58 2.93 -22.83
CA LEU A 170 17.69 2.02 -23.06
C LEU A 170 18.44 2.56 -24.27
N GLN A 171 19.56 3.25 -24.04
CA GLN A 171 20.51 3.63 -25.08
C GLN A 171 21.28 2.42 -25.60
#